data_AF-A0A2N2ABL7-F1
#
_entry.id   AF-A0A2N2ABL7-F1
#
_cell.length_a   1.000
_cell.length_b   1.000
_cell.length_c   1.000
_cell.angle_alpha   90.00
_cell.angle_beta   90.00
_cell.angle_gamma   90.00
#
_symmetry.space_group_name_H-M   'P 1'
#
loop_
_entity.id
_entity.type
_entity.pdbx_description
1 polymer ?
#
loop_
_entity_poly.entity_id
_entity_poly.type
_entity_poly.pdbx_seq_one_letter_code
_entity_poly.pdbx_strand_id
1 'polypeptide(L)'
;MYSPVQAAFGVFLGGPAALVYFLRENFVSLGNERLAKNTLIYGAALFLALVVVLPFLPDNFPNLPFTIVFVFTAHYFVGSYQVTKQGIIESPKYEFHSNWRVFGFGLLCLIVSALLIVGPMAGLVALGIIE
;
A
#
# COMPACT_ATOMS: atom_id res chain seq x y z
N MET A 1 -12.91 -8.16 5.69
CA MET A 1 -11.45 -8.40 5.55
C MET A 1 -11.06 -8.52 4.09
N TYR A 2 -9.80 -8.24 3.78
CA TYR A 2 -9.24 -8.40 2.43
C TYR A 2 -8.33 -9.62 2.38
N SER A 3 -8.57 -10.48 1.39
CA SER A 3 -7.70 -11.63 1.11
C SER A 3 -6.32 -11.18 0.58
N PRO A 4 -5.31 -12.07 0.57
CA PRO A 4 -4.00 -11.77 -0.02
C PRO A 4 -4.10 -11.26 -1.46
N VAL A 5 -4.97 -11.86 -2.27
CA VAL A 5 -5.19 -11.48 -3.67
C VAL A 5 -5.92 -10.15 -3.77
N GLN A 6 -6.93 -9.89 -2.92
CA GLN A 6 -7.64 -8.61 -2.92
C GLN A 6 -6.71 -7.45 -2.54
N ALA A 7 -5.89 -7.63 -1.50
CA ALA A 7 -4.89 -6.65 -1.13
C ALA A 7 -3.89 -6.42 -2.27
N ALA A 8 -3.33 -7.49 -2.85
CA ALA A 8 -2.40 -7.41 -3.97
C ALA A 8 -2.96 -6.64 -5.17
N PHE A 9 -4.21 -6.90 -5.57
CA PHE A 9 -4.88 -6.15 -6.65
C PHE A 9 -5.13 -4.69 -6.27
N GLY A 10 -5.56 -4.44 -5.04
CA GLY A 10 -5.72 -3.08 -4.54
C GLY A 10 -4.41 -2.29 -4.55
N VAL A 11 -3.29 -2.93 -4.20
CA VAL A 11 -1.95 -2.35 -4.27
C VAL A 11 -1.46 -2.14 -5.70
N PHE A 12 -1.71 -3.10 -6.59
CA PHE A 12 -1.39 -2.94 -8.01
C PHE A 12 -2.05 -1.70 -8.60
N LEU A 13 -3.30 -1.43 -8.21
CA LEU A 13 -4.06 -0.27 -8.67
C LEU A 13 -3.65 1.03 -7.94
N GLY A 14 -3.48 0.97 -6.63
CA GLY A 14 -3.37 2.16 -5.76
C GLY A 14 -1.96 2.50 -5.28
N GLY A 15 -0.95 1.69 -5.60
CA GLY A 15 0.44 1.90 -5.25
C GLY A 15 0.74 1.81 -3.74
N PRO A 16 1.76 2.53 -3.24
CA PRO A 16 2.22 2.40 -1.85
C PRO A 16 1.17 2.84 -0.81
N ALA A 17 0.29 3.79 -1.10
CA ALA A 17 -0.79 4.16 -0.18
C ALA A 17 -1.78 2.99 0.00
N ALA A 18 -2.08 2.26 -1.07
CA ALA A 18 -2.94 1.09 -1.00
C ALA A 18 -2.27 -0.01 -0.16
N LEU A 19 -0.95 -0.19 -0.27
CA LEU A 19 -0.22 -1.16 0.56
C LEU A 19 -0.43 -0.88 2.04
N VAL A 20 -0.25 0.38 2.44
CA VAL A 20 -0.47 0.82 3.83
C VAL A 20 -1.94 0.63 4.25
N TYR A 21 -2.88 1.05 3.39
CA TYR A 21 -4.31 0.97 3.68
C TYR A 21 -4.79 -0.47 3.87
N PHE A 22 -4.55 -1.37 2.91
CA PHE A 22 -5.06 -2.75 2.96
C PHE A 22 -4.42 -3.54 4.12
N LEU A 23 -3.12 -3.36 4.38
CA LEU A 23 -2.47 -3.98 5.53
C LEU A 23 -3.03 -3.45 6.85
N ARG A 24 -3.21 -2.13 6.99
CA ARG A 24 -3.78 -1.54 8.20
C ARG A 24 -5.20 -2.04 8.45
N GLU A 25 -6.06 -2.01 7.44
CA GLU A 25 -7.48 -2.32 7.59
C GLU A 25 -7.71 -3.78 8.00
N ASN A 26 -6.86 -4.69 7.53
CA ASN A 26 -6.84 -6.06 8.02
C ASN A 26 -6.40 -6.15 9.48
N PHE A 27 -5.36 -5.43 9.93
CA PHE A 27 -4.97 -5.43 11.35
C PHE A 27 -6.06 -4.84 12.26
N VAL A 28 -6.75 -3.79 11.81
CA VAL A 28 -7.93 -3.23 12.52
C VAL A 28 -9.02 -4.29 12.62
N SER A 29 -9.32 -4.99 11.51
CA SER A 29 -10.32 -6.07 11.51
C SER A 29 -9.95 -7.24 12.43
N LEU A 30 -8.66 -7.50 12.61
CA LEU A 30 -8.12 -8.50 13.54
C LEU A 30 -8.13 -8.02 15.01
N GLY A 31 -8.50 -6.76 15.29
CA GLY A 31 -8.43 -6.15 16.61
C GLY A 31 -6.99 -5.86 17.07
N ASN A 32 -6.02 -5.87 16.16
CA ASN A 32 -4.62 -5.61 16.47
C ASN A 32 -4.25 -4.13 16.22
N GLU A 33 -4.78 -3.26 17.08
CA GLU A 33 -4.58 -1.81 17.01
C GLU A 33 -3.11 -1.38 17.00
N ARG A 34 -2.25 -2.12 17.73
CA ARG A 34 -0.81 -1.84 17.77
C ARG A 34 -0.19 -2.02 16.38
N LEU A 35 -0.46 -3.14 15.71
CA LEU A 35 0.07 -3.37 14.37
C LEU A 35 -0.57 -2.45 13.34
N ALA A 36 -1.86 -2.12 13.46
CA ALA A 36 -2.50 -1.14 12.60
C ALA A 36 -1.82 0.25 12.68
N LYS A 37 -1.46 0.70 13.88
CA LYS A 37 -0.70 1.95 14.08
C LYS A 37 0.72 1.84 13.54
N ASN A 38 1.41 0.72 13.78
CA ASN A 38 2.75 0.51 13.25
C ASN A 38 2.76 0.52 11.71
N THR A 39 1.74 -0.04 11.05
CA THR A 39 1.61 0.01 9.58
C THR A 39 1.56 1.45 9.07
N LEU A 40 0.89 2.38 9.78
CA LEU A 40 0.91 3.79 9.41
C LEU A 40 2.28 4.43 9.58
N ILE A 41 3.00 4.11 10.66
CA ILE A 41 4.36 4.61 10.91
C ILE A 41 5.32 4.12 9.81
N TYR A 42 5.29 2.82 9.50
CA TYR A 42 6.10 2.26 8.43
C TYR A 42 5.68 2.78 7.05
N GLY A 43 4.38 3.04 6.85
CA GLY A 43 3.87 3.69 5.65
C GLY A 43 4.42 5.10 5.47
N ALA A 44 4.43 5.91 6.53
CA ALA A 44 5.03 7.25 6.50
C ALA A 44 6.53 7.18 6.21
N ALA A 45 7.25 6.24 6.84
CA ALA A 45 8.66 6.00 6.57
C ALA A 45 8.91 5.55 5.11
N LEU A 46 8.03 4.71 4.55
CA LEU A 46 8.09 4.30 3.15
C LEU A 46 7.93 5.50 2.21
N PHE A 47 6.94 6.36 2.43
CA PHE A 47 6.75 7.56 1.61
C PHE A 47 7.94 8.52 1.70
N LEU A 48 8.46 8.73 2.91
CA LEU A 48 9.68 9.52 3.09
C LEU A 48 10.85 8.92 2.30
N ALA A 49 11.06 7.60 2.40
CA ALA A 49 12.10 6.92 1.65
C ALA A 49 11.90 7.05 0.13
N LEU A 50 10.67 6.94 -0.38
CA LEU A 50 10.39 7.14 -1.80
C LEU A 50 10.72 8.56 -2.26
N VAL A 51 10.28 9.58 -1.52
CA VAL A 51 10.60 10.98 -1.85
C VAL A 51 12.11 11.23 -1.84
N VAL A 52 12.85 10.60 -0.93
CA VAL A 52 14.31 10.72 -0.88
C VAL A 52 14.99 9.95 -2.01
N VAL A 53 14.56 8.73 -2.33
CA VAL A 53 15.26 7.86 -3.30
C VAL A 53 14.95 8.21 -4.74
N LEU A 54 13.70 8.55 -5.06
CA LEU A 54 13.25 8.76 -6.45
C LEU A 54 14.07 9.81 -7.23
N PRO A 55 14.45 10.98 -6.67
CA PRO A 55 15.29 11.96 -7.38
C PRO A 55 16.67 11.45 -7.79
N PHE A 56 17.18 10.41 -7.14
CA PHE A 56 18.52 9.86 -7.43
C PHE A 56 18.47 8.68 -8.40
N LEU A 57 17.29 8.28 -8.87
CA LEU A 57 17.18 7.24 -9.88
C LEU A 57 17.44 7.83 -11.27
N PRO A 58 18.07 7.06 -12.18
CA PRO A 58 18.15 7.45 -13.58
C PRO A 58 16.77 7.63 -14.21
N ASP A 59 16.64 8.58 -15.15
CA ASP A 59 15.36 8.86 -15.84
C ASP A 59 14.76 7.64 -16.56
N ASN A 60 15.61 6.69 -16.98
CA ASN A 60 15.21 5.46 -17.66
C ASN A 60 15.01 4.28 -16.70
N PHE A 61 15.01 4.51 -15.39
CA PHE A 61 14.79 3.45 -14.41
C PHE A 61 13.36 2.90 -14.55
N PRO A 62 13.19 1.57 -14.71
CA PRO A 62 11.86 1.01 -14.89
C PRO A 62 11.04 1.12 -13.61
N ASN A 63 9.76 1.48 -13.72
CA ASN A 63 8.85 1.57 -12.58
C ASN A 63 8.32 0.19 -12.12
N LEU A 64 8.38 -0.81 -13.00
CA LEU A 64 7.82 -2.15 -12.76
C LEU A 64 8.37 -2.85 -11.49
N PRO A 65 9.67 -2.77 -11.15
CA PRO A 65 10.21 -3.36 -9.92
C PRO A 65 9.52 -2.83 -8.66
N PHE A 66 9.24 -1.53 -8.56
CA PHE A 66 8.53 -0.96 -7.41
C PHE A 66 7.13 -1.57 -7.28
N THR A 67 6.38 -1.63 -8.38
CA THR A 67 5.04 -2.24 -8.40
C THR A 67 5.10 -3.70 -7.97
N ILE A 68 6.05 -4.50 -8.50
CA ILE A 68 6.22 -5.91 -8.12
C ILE A 68 6.50 -6.03 -6.62
N VAL A 69 7.43 -5.23 -6.09
CA VAL A 69 7.78 -5.25 -4.66
C VAL A 69 6.56 -4.94 -3.80
N PHE A 70 5.78 -3.90 -4.11
CA PHE A 70 4.60 -3.55 -3.32
C PHE A 70 3.52 -4.63 -3.38
N VAL A 71 3.21 -5.13 -4.57
CA VAL A 71 2.19 -6.17 -4.78
C VAL A 71 2.59 -7.46 -4.07
N PHE A 72 3.83 -7.89 -4.22
CA PHE A 72 4.36 -9.07 -3.55
C PHE A 72 4.33 -8.90 -2.03
N THR A 73 4.76 -7.73 -1.53
CA THR A 73 4.74 -7.43 -0.10
C THR A 73 3.31 -7.53 0.46
N ALA A 74 2.32 -6.95 -0.22
CA ALA A 74 0.92 -7.04 0.19
C ALA A 74 0.45 -8.50 0.25
N HIS A 75 0.65 -9.25 -0.84
CA HIS A 75 0.23 -10.63 -0.92
C HIS A 75 0.86 -11.49 0.18
N TYR A 76 2.19 -11.38 0.33
CA TYR A 76 2.96 -12.14 1.30
C TYR A 76 2.57 -11.78 2.73
N PHE A 77 2.54 -10.49 3.08
CA PHE A 77 2.24 -10.08 4.45
C PHE A 77 0.83 -10.45 4.90
N VAL A 78 -0.17 -10.26 4.03
CA VAL A 78 -1.55 -10.66 4.35
C VAL A 78 -1.64 -12.17 4.53
N GLY A 79 -1.04 -12.94 3.62
CA GLY A 79 -1.10 -14.40 3.64
C GLY A 79 -0.34 -15.04 4.81
N SER A 80 0.77 -14.43 5.24
CA SER A 80 1.64 -15.00 6.28
C SER A 80 1.36 -14.47 7.68
N TYR A 81 0.90 -13.22 7.84
CA TYR A 81 0.80 -12.57 9.15
C TYR A 81 -0.60 -12.07 9.52
N GLN A 82 -1.56 -12.16 8.62
CA GLN A 82 -2.93 -11.67 8.85
C GLN A 82 -3.96 -12.78 8.68
N VAL A 83 -4.40 -13.02 7.45
CA VAL A 83 -5.48 -13.95 7.17
C VAL A 83 -5.32 -14.54 5.77
N THR A 84 -5.48 -15.86 5.67
CA THR A 84 -5.54 -16.55 4.38
C THR A 84 -6.95 -16.45 3.80
N LYS A 85 -7.09 -16.67 2.49
CA LYS A 85 -8.42 -16.74 1.87
C LYS A 85 -9.28 -17.81 2.54
N GLN A 86 -8.72 -19.00 2.78
CA GLN A 86 -9.44 -20.09 3.44
C GLN A 86 -9.83 -19.75 4.88
N GLY A 87 -8.94 -19.09 5.63
CA GLY A 87 -9.22 -18.66 6.99
C GLY A 87 -10.35 -17.61 7.09
N ILE A 88 -10.62 -16.84 6.03
CA ILE A 88 -11.82 -15.99 5.99
C ILE A 88 -13.07 -16.85 5.74
N ILE A 89 -13.03 -17.78 4.78
CA ILE A 89 -14.18 -18.63 4.41
C ILE A 89 -14.66 -19.48 5.59
N GLU A 90 -13.72 -20.05 6.35
CA GLU A 90 -14.01 -20.96 7.47
C GLU A 90 -14.36 -20.23 8.77
N SER A 91 -14.12 -18.92 8.85
CA SER A 91 -14.34 -18.15 10.07
C SER A 91 -15.78 -17.68 10.16
N PRO A 92 -16.50 -17.97 11.26
CA PRO A 92 -17.82 -17.39 11.51
C PRO A 92 -17.77 -15.88 11.82
N LYS A 93 -16.57 -15.32 12.03
CA LYS A 93 -16.36 -13.91 12.42
C LYS A 93 -15.99 -13.01 11.24
N TYR A 94 -15.48 -13.56 10.15
CA TYR A 94 -14.87 -12.77 9.08
C TYR A 94 -15.55 -12.99 7.75
N GLU A 95 -15.80 -11.89 7.04
CA GLU A 95 -16.32 -11.92 5.67
C GLU A 95 -15.41 -11.13 4.74
N PHE A 96 -15.41 -11.51 3.45
CA PHE A 96 -14.71 -10.75 2.43
C PHE A 96 -15.40 -9.41 2.19
N HIS A 97 -14.60 -8.36 2.03
CA HIS A 97 -15.11 -7.15 1.39
C HIS A 97 -15.33 -7.39 -0.12
N SER A 98 -16.24 -6.63 -0.72
CA SER A 98 -16.51 -6.72 -2.16
C SER A 98 -15.31 -6.27 -3.00
N ASN A 99 -15.16 -6.85 -4.19
CA ASN A 99 -14.12 -6.44 -5.13
C ASN A 99 -14.32 -5.00 -5.64
N TRP A 100 -15.57 -4.51 -5.68
CA TRP A 100 -15.86 -3.10 -5.96
C TRP A 100 -15.28 -2.16 -4.91
N ARG A 101 -15.32 -2.57 -3.63
CA ARG A 101 -14.66 -1.83 -2.56
C ARG A 101 -13.15 -1.81 -2.76
N VAL A 102 -12.54 -2.94 -3.14
CA VAL A 102 -11.10 -3.02 -3.45
C VAL A 102 -10.73 -2.07 -4.60
N PHE A 103 -11.50 -2.09 -5.69
CA PHE A 103 -11.30 -1.22 -6.83
C PHE A 103 -11.43 0.27 -6.46
N GLY A 104 -12.52 0.65 -5.79
CA GLY A 104 -12.77 2.04 -5.41
C GLY A 104 -11.71 2.59 -4.44
N PHE A 105 -11.37 1.85 -3.39
CA PHE A 105 -10.29 2.26 -2.49
C PHE A 105 -8.92 2.20 -3.14
N GLY A 106 -8.69 1.30 -4.10
CA GLY A 106 -7.48 1.28 -4.92
C GLY A 106 -7.32 2.59 -5.71
N LEU A 107 -8.37 3.07 -6.37
CA LEU A 107 -8.35 4.36 -7.08
C LEU A 107 -8.14 5.56 -6.14
N LEU A 108 -8.80 5.56 -4.97
CA LEU A 108 -8.56 6.61 -3.97
C LEU A 108 -7.11 6.60 -3.50
N CYS A 109 -6.56 5.42 -3.24
CA CYS A 109 -5.16 5.27 -2.85
C CYS A 109 -4.20 5.65 -3.98
N LEU A 110 -4.57 5.45 -5.25
CA LEU A 110 -3.77 5.93 -6.38
C LEU A 110 -3.59 7.45 -6.32
N ILE A 111 -4.69 8.18 -6.10
CA ILE A 111 -4.67 9.65 -5.97
C ILE A 111 -3.81 10.05 -4.76
N VAL A 112 -3.98 9.38 -3.61
CA VAL A 112 -3.18 9.66 -2.41
C VAL A 112 -1.69 9.37 -2.64
N SER A 113 -1.34 8.24 -3.26
CA SER A 113 0.04 7.91 -3.61
C SER A 113 0.65 8.97 -4.52
N ALA A 114 -0.09 9.41 -5.55
CA ALA A 114 0.36 10.45 -6.47
C ALA A 114 0.59 11.77 -5.73
N LEU A 115 -0.33 12.21 -4.86
CA LEU A 115 -0.17 13.44 -4.09
C LEU A 115 1.02 13.38 -3.11
N LEU A 116 1.18 12.27 -2.40
CA LEU A 116 2.26 12.10 -1.42
C LEU A 116 3.66 11.97 -2.05
N ILE A 117 3.74 11.62 -3.33
CA ILE A 117 5.01 11.54 -4.06
C ILE A 117 5.23 12.81 -4.87
N VAL A 118 4.30 13.17 -5.76
CA VAL A 118 4.44 14.30 -6.68
C VAL A 118 4.46 15.64 -5.93
N GLY A 119 3.68 15.80 -4.86
CA GLY A 119 3.62 17.04 -4.09
C GLY A 119 4.99 17.44 -3.51
N PRO A 120 5.62 16.58 -2.69
CA PRO A 120 6.97 16.84 -2.20
C PRO A 120 8.01 17.01 -3.31
N MET A 121 7.96 16.19 -4.36
CA MET A 121 8.89 16.29 -5.50
C MET A 121 8.77 17.66 -6.19
N ALA A 122 7.56 18.11 -6.51
CA ALA A 122 7.32 19.42 -7.10
C ALA A 122 7.80 20.56 -6.19
N GLY A 123 7.66 20.41 -4.87
CA GLY A 123 8.22 21.35 -3.90
C GLY A 123 9.75 21.41 -3.93
N LEU A 124 10.43 20.25 -4.00
CA LEU A 124 11.89 20.18 -4.09
C LEU A 124 12.42 20.81 -5.40
N VAL A 125 11.74 20.56 -6.52
CA VAL A 125 12.04 21.20 -7.82
C VAL A 125 11.84 22.72 -7.74
N ALA A 126 10.71 23.18 -7.20
CA ALA A 126 10.41 24.61 -7.06
C ALA A 126 11.43 25.35 -6.16
N LEU A 127 12.04 24.65 -5.22
CA LEU A 127 13.11 25.17 -4.36
C LEU A 127 14.52 25.05 -4.98
N GLY A 128 14.65 24.43 -6.16
CA GLY A 128 15.94 24.20 -6.81
C GLY A 128 16.85 23.20 -6.07
N ILE A 129 16.27 22.32 -5.25
CA ILE A 129 17.02 21.28 -4.50
C ILE A 129 17.35 20.10 -5.41
N ILE A 130 16.43 19.78 -6.32
CA ILE A 130 16.56 18.72 -7.33
C ILE A 130 16.16 19.31 -8.70
N GLU A 131 16.65 18.68 -9.78
CA GLU A 131 16.32 19.05 -11.16
C GLU A 131 14.93 18.55 -11.60
#